data_AF-A0A2N5AFW3-F1
#
_entry.id   AF-A0A2N5AFW3-F1
#
_cell.length_a   1.000
_cell.length_b   1.000
_cell.length_c   1.000
_cell.angle_alpha   90.00
_cell.angle_beta   90.00
_cell.angle_gamma   90.00
#
_symmetry.space_group_name_H-M   'P 1'
#
loop_
_entity.id
_entity.type
_entity.pdbx_description
1 polymer ?
#
loop_
_entity_poly.entity_id
_entity_poly.type
_entity_poly.pdbx_seq_one_letter_code
_entity_poly.pdbx_strand_id
1 'polypeptide(L)' 'VQPLDVKVGDIVIFNDGYGVKSEKIDNEEVLIMSESDILAIVEA' A
#
# COMPACT_ATOMS: atom_id res chain seq x y z
N VAL A 1 0.47 20.09 -3.45
CA VAL A 1 0.55 18.69 -3.01
C VAL A 1 -0.84 18.25 -2.60
N GLN A 2 -1.32 17.15 -3.17
CA GLN A 2 -2.62 16.56 -2.83
C GLN A 2 -2.39 15.49 -1.74
N PRO A 3 -3.18 15.48 -0.65
CA PRO A 3 -3.12 14.41 0.33
C PRO A 3 -3.52 13.07 -0.30
N LEU A 4 -2.98 11.98 0.25
CA LEU A 4 -3.47 10.64 -0.06
C LEU A 4 -4.84 10.43 0.60
N ASP A 5 -5.69 9.64 -0.04
CA ASP A 5 -7.00 9.24 0.45
C ASP A 5 -6.91 8.09 1.47
N VAL A 6 -5.76 7.40 1.56
CA VAL A 6 -5.48 6.34 2.54
C VAL A 6 -4.84 6.85 3.83
N LYS A 7 -5.11 6.15 4.94
CA LYS A 7 -4.59 6.44 6.27
C LYS A 7 -3.80 5.26 6.83
N VAL A 8 -2.90 5.56 7.77
CA VAL A 8 -2.15 4.53 8.49
C VAL A 8 -3.13 3.66 9.28
N GLY A 9 -3.06 2.34 9.04
CA GLY A 9 -3.92 1.36 9.67
C GLY A 9 -5.09 0.87 8.80
N ASP A 10 -5.33 1.50 7.64
CA ASP A 10 -6.32 1.00 6.69
C ASP A 10 -5.92 -0.37 6.14
N ILE A 11 -6.88 -1.28 6.03
CA ILE A 11 -6.71 -2.56 5.36
C ILE A 11 -7.15 -2.37 3.91
N VAL A 12 -6.24 -2.59 2.97
CA VAL A 12 -6.46 -2.27 1.56
C VAL A 12 -6.33 -3.48 0.65
N ILE A 13 -7.06 -3.45 -0.46
CA ILE A 13 -6.88 -4.34 -1.61
C ILE A 13 -6.02 -3.59 -2.62
N PHE A 14 -4.96 -4.21 -3.10
CA PHE A 14 -4.04 -3.61 -4.06
C PHE A 14 -3.77 -4.54 -5.24
N ASN A 15 -3.26 -3.98 -6.33
CA ASN A 15 -2.78 -4.75 -7.47
C ASN A 15 -1.31 -5.11 -7.29
N ASP A 16 -0.99 -6.40 -7.23
CA ASP A 16 0.40 -6.89 -7.14
C ASP A 16 1.05 -6.90 -8.54
N GLY A 17 1.42 -5.70 -9.00
CA GLY A 17 2.02 -5.45 -10.31
C GLY A 17 3.44 -4.88 -10.24
N TYR A 18 3.98 -4.50 -11.40
CA TYR A 18 5.35 -3.97 -11.52
C TYR A 18 5.65 -2.72 -10.68
N GLY A 19 4.62 -1.99 -10.22
CA GLY A 19 4.76 -0.81 -9.38
C GLY A 19 5.10 -1.12 -7.91
N VAL A 20 4.95 -2.38 -7.50
CA VAL A 20 5.16 -2.84 -6.12
C VAL A 20 6.60 -3.30 -5.93
N LYS A 21 7.24 -2.84 -4.86
CA LYS A 21 8.58 -3.27 -4.46
C LYS A 21 8.54 -3.91 -3.08
N SER A 22 9.26 -5.01 -2.92
CA SER A 22 9.51 -5.61 -1.61
C SER A 22 10.86 -5.15 -1.07
N GLU A 23 10.89 -4.76 0.20
CA GLU A 23 12.10 -4.35 0.93
C GLU A 23 12.11 -4.99 2.31
N LYS A 24 13.29 -5.07 2.93
CA LYS A 24 13.43 -5.55 4.32
C LYS A 24 13.75 -4.40 5.25
N ILE A 25 12.91 -4.20 6.27
CA ILE A 25 13.10 -3.21 7.33
C ILE A 25 12.96 -3.94 8.67
N ASP A 26 13.93 -3.81 9.57
CA ASP A 26 13.90 -4.40 10.91
C ASP A 26 13.60 -5.92 10.95
N ASN A 27 14.04 -6.65 9.92
CA ASN A 27 13.77 -8.08 9.67
C ASN A 27 12.34 -8.44 9.24
N GLU A 28 11.50 -7.46 8.94
CA GLU A 28 10.18 -7.65 8.35
C GLU A 28 10.22 -7.37 6.85
N GLU A 29 9.48 -8.16 6.07
CA GLU A 29 9.28 -7.92 4.65
C GLU A 29 8.10 -6.97 4.46
N VAL A 30 8.37 -5.81 3.86
CA VAL A 30 7.39 -4.74 3.64
C VAL A 30 7.26 -4.44 2.16
N LEU A 31 6.09 -3.93 1.77
CA LEU A 31 5.82 -3.52 0.39
C LEU A 31 5.78 -2.00 0.28
N ILE A 32 6.38 -1.47 -0.79
CA ILE A 32 6.36 -0.07 -1.16
C ILE A 32 5.65 0.05 -2.51
N MET A 33 4.64 0.91 -2.59
CA MET A 33 3.84 1.13 -3.79
C MET A 33 3.28 2.55 -3.87
N SER A 34 2.74 2.92 -5.03
CA SER A 34 2.04 4.19 -5.21
C SER A 34 0.56 4.03 -4.85
N GLU A 35 -0.10 5.12 -4.45
CA GLU A 35 -1.55 5.13 -4.15
C GLU A 35 -2.40 4.64 -5.35
N SER A 36 -1.93 4.85 -6.57
CA SER A 36 -2.60 4.35 -7.79
C SER A 36 -2.73 2.83 -7.86
N ASP A 37 -1.90 2.08 -7.12
CA ASP A 37 -1.96 0.61 -7.08
C ASP A 37 -2.95 0.11 -6.01
N ILE A 38 -3.50 1.01 -5.18
CA ILE A 38 -4.54 0.70 -4.20
C ILE A 38 -5.92 0.75 -4.88
N LEU A 39 -6.64 -0.36 -4.82
CA LEU A 39 -7.93 -0.53 -5.52
C LEU A 39 -9.13 -0.20 -4.63
N ALA A 40 -9.07 -0.56 -3.34
CA ALA A 40 -10.15 -0.36 -2.38
C ALA A 40 -9.67 -0.46 -0.92
N ILE A 41 -10.43 0.13 0.00
CA ILE A 41 -10.30 -0.06 1.45
C ILE A 41 -11.37 -1.07 1.90
N VAL A 42 -11.01 -1.99 2.80
CA VAL A 42 -11.95 -2.95 3.40
C VAL A 42 -12.58 -2.32 4.64
N GLU A 43 -13.91 -2.20 4.65
CA GLU A 43 -14.71 -1.74 5.79
C GLU A 43 -15.42 -2.91 6.49
N ALA A 44 -15.64 -2.80 7.81
CA ALA A 44 -16.28 -3.82 8.65
C ALA A 44 -17.76 -3.50 8.94
#